data_AF-A0A915J0Y2-F1
#
_entry.id   AF-A0A915J0Y2-F1
#
_cell.length_a   1.000
_cell.length_b   1.000
_cell.length_c   1.000
_cell.angle_alpha   90.00
_cell.angle_beta   90.00
_cell.angle_gamma   90.00
#
_symmetry.space_group_name_H-M   'P 1'
#
loop_
_entity.id
_entity.type
_entity.pdbx_description
1 polymer ?
#
loop_
_entity_poly.entity_id
_entity_poly.type
_entity_poly.pdbx_seq_one_letter_code
_entity_poly.pdbx_strand_id
1 'polypeptide(L)'
;GVQFVTTPILISDILCQRIPISLVTGLLVYRAHTVLRSALESFILLTFRKEKPDIFVKAFSDAPQRFVEHLGQLQRAVSSLRVDRVYFLPRYHAEVISELDSAEKDAKPDLVEIAVKLTPCMKNAQNYLIELLRACLQELKRTQQRANVTDSDSDLTLEAVLQPWFEDNYRRKIESRNASFDQVPLKFKRLLNDISRLKQFLSSLEIDDGKSFAKNVDILR
;
A
#
# COMPACT_ATOMS: atom_id res chain seq x y z
N GLY A 1 10.42 -31.30 -8.14
CA GLY A 1 9.10 -30.63 -8.28
C GLY A 1 9.16 -29.24 -7.68
N VAL A 2 8.09 -28.46 -7.81
CA VAL A 2 7.95 -27.13 -7.18
C VAL A 2 7.19 -27.30 -5.86
N GLN A 3 7.66 -26.65 -4.79
CA GLN A 3 7.02 -26.68 -3.47
C GLN A 3 6.64 -25.27 -3.05
N PHE A 4 5.43 -25.11 -2.52
CA PHE A 4 4.94 -23.85 -1.99
C PHE A 4 4.99 -23.92 -0.47
N VAL A 5 5.72 -23.00 0.16
CA VAL A 5 5.94 -23.00 1.61
C VAL A 5 5.85 -21.57 2.12
N THR A 6 5.32 -21.39 3.33
CA THR A 6 5.29 -20.09 4.01
C THR A 6 6.61 -19.83 4.74
N THR A 7 6.97 -18.55 4.87
CA THR A 7 8.22 -18.12 5.51
C THR A 7 8.48 -18.77 6.90
N PRO A 8 7.52 -18.83 7.85
CA PRO A 8 7.78 -19.39 9.17
C PRO A 8 8.05 -20.90 9.17
N ILE A 9 7.32 -21.66 8.35
CA ILE A 9 7.49 -23.11 8.24
C ILE A 9 8.86 -23.42 7.64
N LEU A 10 9.22 -22.71 6.57
CA LEU A 10 10.52 -22.87 5.91
C LEU A 10 11.68 -22.57 6.86
N ILE A 11 11.56 -21.56 7.72
CA ILE A 11 12.59 -21.28 8.74
C ILE A 11 12.70 -22.42 9.74
N SER A 12 11.58 -22.88 10.28
CA SER A 12 11.58 -23.99 11.24
C SER A 12 12.26 -25.22 10.66
N ASP A 13 11.97 -25.55 9.40
CA ASP A 13 12.53 -26.74 8.76
C ASP A 13 14.02 -26.59 8.41
N ILE A 14 14.48 -25.38 8.05
CA ILE A 14 15.91 -25.09 7.86
C ILE A 14 16.66 -25.21 9.20
N LEU A 15 16.13 -24.64 10.28
CA LEU A 15 16.75 -24.70 11.60
C LEU A 15 16.82 -26.14 12.16
N CYS A 16 15.81 -26.95 11.86
CA CYS A 16 15.80 -28.37 12.19
C CYS A 16 16.55 -29.26 11.18
N GLN A 17 17.22 -28.68 10.18
CA GLN A 17 17.97 -29.39 9.13
C GLN A 17 17.17 -30.48 8.41
N ARG A 18 15.85 -30.27 8.23
CA ARG A 18 14.95 -31.25 7.58
C ARG A 18 15.00 -31.20 6.06
N ILE A 19 15.51 -30.11 5.50
CA ILE A 19 15.52 -29.85 4.05
C ILE A 19 16.93 -30.09 3.51
N PRO A 20 17.10 -30.96 2.50
CA PRO A 20 18.38 -31.12 1.82
C PRO A 20 18.63 -29.92 0.89
N ILE A 21 19.21 -28.85 1.42
CA ILE A 21 19.46 -27.58 0.72
C ILE A 21 20.32 -27.77 -0.55
N SER A 22 21.26 -28.71 -0.53
CA SER A 22 22.13 -29.05 -1.67
C SER A 22 21.35 -29.45 -2.93
N LEU A 23 20.20 -30.11 -2.75
CA LEU A 23 19.35 -30.59 -3.84
C LEU A 23 18.39 -29.51 -4.38
N VAL A 24 18.26 -28.37 -3.69
CA VAL A 24 17.36 -27.29 -4.10
C VAL A 24 17.99 -26.51 -5.26
N THR A 25 17.29 -26.40 -6.38
CA THR A 25 17.80 -25.71 -7.58
C THR A 25 17.74 -24.20 -7.45
N GLY A 26 16.67 -23.66 -6.85
CA GLY A 26 16.44 -22.21 -6.78
C GLY A 26 15.26 -21.83 -5.90
N LEU A 27 15.15 -20.53 -5.63
CA LEU A 27 14.14 -19.94 -4.78
C LEU A 27 13.34 -18.89 -5.56
N LEU A 28 12.02 -18.99 -5.48
CA LEU A 28 11.10 -18.01 -6.03
C LEU A 28 10.43 -17.26 -4.88
N VAL A 29 10.72 -15.97 -4.73
CA VAL A 29 10.18 -15.13 -3.67
C VAL A 29 8.99 -14.35 -4.22
N TYR A 30 7.80 -14.60 -3.69
CA TYR A 30 6.59 -13.85 -4.03
C TYR A 30 6.41 -12.65 -3.08
N ARG A 31 5.75 -11.58 -3.56
CA ARG A 31 5.57 -10.32 -2.82
C ARG A 31 6.88 -9.80 -2.23
N ALA A 32 7.92 -9.70 -3.04
CA ALA A 32 9.27 -9.37 -2.60
C ALA A 32 9.40 -8.06 -1.80
N HIS A 33 8.43 -7.14 -1.92
CA HIS A 33 8.35 -5.92 -1.10
C HIS A 33 8.19 -6.18 0.41
N THR A 34 7.75 -7.37 0.84
CA THR A 34 7.62 -7.72 2.27
C THR A 34 8.97 -7.79 2.98
N VAL A 35 10.07 -8.00 2.26
CA VAL A 35 11.43 -8.05 2.81
C VAL A 35 11.85 -6.74 3.51
N LEU A 36 11.19 -5.63 3.15
CA LEU A 36 11.41 -4.34 3.81
C LEU A 36 10.82 -4.29 5.23
N ARG A 37 9.84 -5.15 5.52
CA ARG A 37 9.17 -5.26 6.82
C ARG A 37 9.71 -6.39 7.68
N SER A 38 10.24 -7.43 7.05
CA SER A 38 10.68 -8.67 7.68
C SER A 38 12.07 -9.06 7.17
N ALA A 39 12.97 -9.39 8.09
CA ALA A 39 14.29 -9.91 7.75
C ALA A 39 14.30 -11.45 7.54
N LEU A 40 13.16 -12.12 7.71
CA LEU A 40 13.04 -13.58 7.67
C LEU A 40 13.40 -14.14 6.30
N GLU A 41 12.91 -13.51 5.24
CA GLU A 41 13.24 -13.86 3.86
C GLU A 41 14.73 -13.68 3.58
N SER A 42 15.34 -12.61 4.11
CA SER A 42 16.78 -12.35 3.97
C SER A 42 17.62 -13.42 4.69
N PHE A 43 17.13 -13.90 5.84
CA PHE A 43 17.75 -14.98 6.60
C PHE A 43 17.70 -16.30 5.84
N ILE A 44 16.53 -16.69 5.31
CA ILE A 44 16.38 -17.89 4.47
C ILE A 44 17.38 -17.83 3.32
N LEU A 45 17.38 -16.73 2.55
CA LEU A 45 18.28 -16.56 1.41
C LEU A 45 19.76 -16.59 1.79
N LEU A 46 20.12 -16.14 3.01
CA LEU A 46 21.49 -16.22 3.53
C LEU A 46 21.90 -17.66 3.80
N THR A 47 21.05 -18.41 4.48
CA THR A 47 21.33 -19.80 4.82
C THR A 47 21.46 -20.65 3.56
N PHE A 48 20.56 -20.47 2.59
CA PHE A 48 20.63 -21.17 1.30
C PHE A 48 21.92 -20.87 0.53
N ARG A 49 22.36 -19.60 0.45
CA ARG A 49 23.60 -19.25 -0.25
C ARG A 49 24.88 -19.66 0.47
N LYS A 50 24.85 -19.78 1.80
CA LYS A 50 25.98 -20.30 2.57
C LYS A 50 26.27 -21.76 2.23
N GLU A 51 25.23 -22.57 2.05
CA GLU A 51 25.39 -23.98 1.69
C GLU A 51 25.51 -24.21 0.18
N LYS A 52 24.82 -23.40 -0.63
CA LYS A 52 24.81 -23.51 -2.10
C LYS A 52 24.97 -22.13 -2.75
N PRO A 53 26.20 -21.70 -3.09
CA PRO A 53 26.45 -20.37 -3.64
C PRO A 53 25.80 -20.16 -5.01
N ASP A 54 25.67 -21.22 -5.81
CA ASP A 54 25.11 -21.18 -7.17
C ASP A 54 23.58 -21.23 -7.23
N ILE A 55 22.87 -21.10 -6.10
CA ILE A 55 21.41 -21.13 -6.08
C ILE A 55 20.82 -19.88 -6.74
N PHE A 56 19.97 -20.07 -7.75
CA PHE A 56 19.30 -18.95 -8.38
C PHE A 56 18.16 -18.42 -7.50
N VAL A 57 18.00 -17.10 -7.48
CA VAL A 57 16.92 -16.44 -6.74
C VAL A 57 16.18 -15.53 -7.73
N LYS A 58 14.86 -15.70 -7.83
CA LYS A 58 13.98 -14.77 -8.56
C LYS A 58 12.94 -14.22 -7.60
N ALA A 59 12.78 -12.90 -7.60
CA ALA A 59 11.88 -12.19 -6.71
C ALA A 59 10.85 -11.44 -7.53
N PHE A 60 9.57 -11.62 -7.21
CA PHE A 60 8.45 -11.01 -7.91
C PHE A 60 7.70 -10.07 -6.97
N SER A 61 7.33 -8.91 -7.46
CA SER A 61 6.52 -7.94 -6.72
C SER A 61 5.56 -7.23 -7.67
N ASP A 62 4.33 -7.08 -7.22
CA ASP A 62 3.21 -6.37 -7.85
C ASP A 62 3.04 -4.94 -7.31
N ALA A 63 3.84 -4.54 -6.31
CA ALA A 63 3.72 -3.28 -5.60
C ALA A 63 5.00 -2.43 -5.71
N PRO A 64 5.33 -1.86 -6.90
CA PRO A 64 6.54 -1.07 -7.10
C PRO A 64 6.61 0.15 -6.17
N GLN A 65 5.47 0.76 -5.84
CA GLN A 65 5.35 1.90 -4.93
C GLN A 65 6.00 1.67 -3.56
N ARG A 66 6.03 0.42 -3.07
CA ARG A 66 6.62 0.06 -1.77
C ARG A 66 8.14 0.18 -1.73
N PHE A 67 8.80 0.23 -2.89
CA PHE A 67 10.26 0.38 -2.99
C PHE A 67 10.71 1.84 -3.11
N VAL A 68 9.76 2.78 -3.21
CA VAL A 68 10.00 4.20 -3.47
C VAL A 68 9.42 5.09 -2.35
N GLU A 69 8.85 4.51 -1.29
CA GLU A 69 8.29 5.29 -0.17
C GLU A 69 9.37 6.11 0.55
N HIS A 70 10.60 5.57 0.64
CA HIS A 70 11.74 6.26 1.25
C HIS A 70 13.02 6.07 0.42
N LEU A 71 13.95 7.01 0.55
CA LEU A 71 15.25 6.95 -0.10
C LEU A 71 15.98 5.64 0.26
N GLY A 72 16.50 4.94 -0.75
CA GLY A 72 17.30 3.73 -0.57
C GLY A 72 16.50 2.45 -0.23
N GLN A 73 15.16 2.48 -0.22
CA GLN A 73 14.36 1.26 0.02
C GLN A 73 14.60 0.18 -1.05
N LEU A 74 14.61 0.54 -2.33
CA LEU A 74 14.93 -0.41 -3.39
C LEU A 74 16.31 -1.06 -3.16
N GLN A 75 17.34 -0.25 -2.87
CA GLN A 75 18.68 -0.75 -2.59
C GLN A 75 18.68 -1.72 -1.40
N ARG A 76 17.96 -1.39 -0.31
CA ARG A 76 17.81 -2.29 0.85
C ARG A 76 17.13 -3.60 0.47
N ALA A 77 16.03 -3.55 -0.30
CA ALA A 77 15.34 -4.75 -0.75
C ALA A 77 16.23 -5.63 -1.63
N VAL A 78 16.96 -5.03 -2.56
CA VAL A 78 17.91 -5.72 -3.45
C VAL A 78 19.01 -6.41 -2.64
N SER A 79 19.61 -5.69 -1.69
CA SER A 79 20.63 -6.25 -0.78
C SER A 79 20.09 -7.37 0.10
N SER A 80 18.86 -7.23 0.60
CA SER A 80 18.17 -8.23 1.42
C SER A 80 17.83 -9.50 0.62
N LEU A 81 17.35 -9.36 -0.61
CA LEU A 81 17.03 -10.46 -1.53
C LEU A 81 18.28 -11.05 -2.19
N ARG A 82 19.40 -10.33 -2.11
CA ARG A 82 20.68 -10.59 -2.79
C ARG A 82 20.54 -10.84 -4.30
N VAL A 83 19.71 -10.05 -4.97
CA VAL A 83 19.57 -10.11 -6.43
C VAL A 83 20.50 -9.08 -7.08
N ASP A 84 21.08 -9.40 -8.23
CA ASP A 84 22.03 -8.49 -8.91
C ASP A 84 21.35 -7.54 -9.89
N ARG A 85 20.19 -7.95 -10.43
CA ARG A 85 19.45 -7.20 -11.45
C ARG A 85 18.00 -7.03 -11.04
N VAL A 86 17.51 -5.82 -11.26
CA VAL A 86 16.10 -5.45 -11.07
C VAL A 86 15.53 -5.04 -12.42
N TYR A 87 14.39 -5.61 -12.77
CA TYR A 87 13.65 -5.25 -13.98
C TYR A 87 12.32 -4.63 -13.58
N PHE A 88 12.00 -3.47 -14.16
CA PHE A 88 10.69 -2.86 -14.07
C PHE A 88 9.98 -3.05 -15.41
N LEU A 89 8.79 -3.62 -15.39
CA LEU A 89 7.96 -3.85 -16.57
C LEU A 89 6.64 -3.07 -16.43
N PRO A 90 6.67 -1.73 -16.54
CA PRO A 90 5.44 -0.94 -16.53
C PRO A 90 4.64 -1.17 -17.81
N ARG A 91 3.32 -0.93 -17.75
CA ARG A 91 2.42 -1.11 -18.90
C ARG A 91 2.74 -0.22 -20.10
N TYR A 92 3.48 0.88 -19.89
CA TYR A 92 3.91 1.78 -20.96
C TYR A 92 5.24 1.34 -21.62
N HIS A 93 5.84 0.23 -21.19
CA HIS A 93 7.07 -0.29 -21.81
C HIS A 93 6.76 -0.77 -23.25
N ALA A 94 7.61 -0.40 -24.21
CA ALA A 94 7.35 -0.68 -25.63
C ALA A 94 7.10 -2.17 -25.93
N GLU A 95 7.88 -3.06 -25.32
CA GLU A 95 7.70 -4.51 -25.46
C GLU A 95 6.33 -4.97 -24.90
N VAL A 96 5.95 -4.47 -23.73
CA VAL A 96 4.67 -4.81 -23.09
C VAL A 96 3.49 -4.29 -23.92
N ILE A 97 3.57 -3.05 -24.43
CA ILE A 97 2.56 -2.49 -25.34
C ILE A 97 2.45 -3.36 -26.59
N SER A 98 3.57 -3.74 -27.19
CA SER A 98 3.55 -4.55 -28.41
C SER A 98 2.94 -5.93 -28.19
N GLU A 99 3.22 -6.56 -27.05
CA GLU A 99 2.62 -7.85 -26.68
C GLU A 99 1.10 -7.70 -26.45
N LEU A 100 0.69 -6.69 -25.68
CA LEU A 100 -0.72 -6.41 -25.42
C LEU A 100 -1.48 -6.09 -26.73
N ASP A 101 -0.97 -5.18 -27.56
CA ASP A 101 -1.59 -4.81 -28.85
C ASP A 101 -1.62 -5.99 -29.84
N SER A 102 -0.59 -6.84 -29.84
CA SER A 102 -0.51 -8.01 -30.73
C SER A 102 -1.46 -9.13 -30.34
N ALA A 103 -1.71 -9.32 -29.05
CA ALA A 103 -2.69 -10.26 -28.53
C ALA A 103 -4.14 -9.79 -28.72
N GLU A 104 -4.34 -8.51 -29.04
CA GLU A 104 -5.62 -7.79 -28.90
C GLU A 104 -6.29 -7.34 -30.21
N LYS A 105 -5.95 -7.86 -31.39
CA LYS A 105 -6.76 -7.54 -32.60
C LYS A 105 -8.22 -8.02 -32.51
N ASP A 106 -8.46 -9.15 -31.84
CA ASP A 106 -9.80 -9.71 -31.59
C ASP A 106 -10.21 -9.65 -30.10
N ALA A 107 -9.34 -9.16 -29.20
CA ALA A 107 -9.52 -9.21 -27.75
C ALA A 107 -9.52 -7.84 -27.05
N LYS A 108 -9.34 -6.73 -27.78
CA LYS A 108 -9.43 -5.40 -27.17
C LYS A 108 -10.88 -5.11 -26.75
N PRO A 109 -11.17 -4.86 -25.46
CA PRO A 109 -12.52 -4.55 -25.04
C PRO A 109 -12.96 -3.18 -25.58
N ASP A 110 -14.15 -3.12 -26.17
CA ASP A 110 -14.79 -1.85 -26.51
C ASP A 110 -15.13 -1.08 -25.23
N LEU A 111 -14.36 -0.02 -24.97
CA LEU A 111 -14.58 0.86 -23.83
C LEU A 111 -15.57 1.97 -24.20
N VAL A 112 -16.75 1.95 -23.59
CA VAL A 112 -17.73 3.05 -23.68
C VAL A 112 -17.75 3.78 -22.34
N GLU A 113 -17.20 5.00 -22.31
CA GLU A 113 -17.22 5.85 -21.12
C GLU A 113 -18.53 6.62 -21.02
N ILE A 114 -19.29 6.38 -19.95
CA ILE A 114 -20.56 7.07 -19.68
C ILE A 114 -20.36 7.99 -18.47
N ALA A 115 -20.31 9.30 -18.73
CA ALA A 115 -20.20 10.31 -17.68
C ALA A 115 -21.57 10.61 -17.06
N VAL A 116 -21.84 10.05 -15.89
CA VAL A 116 -23.06 10.33 -15.11
C VAL A 116 -22.83 11.52 -14.19
N LYS A 117 -23.64 12.58 -14.33
CA LYS A 117 -23.55 13.78 -13.49
C LYS A 117 -24.32 13.57 -12.19
N LEU A 118 -23.73 14.01 -11.07
CA LEU A 118 -24.42 14.10 -9.79
C LEU A 118 -25.61 15.05 -9.87
N THR A 119 -26.69 14.71 -9.14
CA THR A 119 -27.84 15.61 -8.99
C THR A 119 -27.43 16.88 -8.21
N PRO A 120 -28.17 18.00 -8.35
CA PRO A 120 -27.85 19.23 -7.64
C PRO A 120 -27.78 19.04 -6.11
N CYS A 121 -28.67 18.24 -5.53
CA CYS A 121 -28.67 17.95 -4.09
C CYS A 121 -27.43 17.15 -3.66
N MET A 122 -27.05 16.12 -4.43
CA MET A 122 -25.83 15.35 -4.15
C MET A 122 -24.59 16.22 -4.26
N LYS A 123 -24.51 17.09 -5.28
CA LYS A 123 -23.39 18.02 -5.44
C LYS A 123 -23.27 18.99 -4.27
N ASN A 124 -24.39 19.51 -3.77
CA ASN A 124 -24.39 20.37 -2.59
C ASN A 124 -23.90 19.60 -1.34
N ALA A 125 -24.40 18.38 -1.11
CA ALA A 125 -23.94 17.54 -0.01
C ALA A 125 -22.44 17.23 -0.10
N GLN A 126 -21.96 16.85 -1.29
CA GLN A 126 -20.55 16.60 -1.56
C GLN A 126 -19.69 17.83 -1.24
N ASN A 127 -20.10 19.03 -1.67
CA ASN A 127 -19.38 20.27 -1.37
C ASN A 127 -19.27 20.52 0.14
N TYR A 128 -20.36 20.36 0.90
CA TYR A 128 -20.32 20.50 2.36
C TYR A 128 -19.39 19.47 3.03
N LEU A 129 -19.45 18.20 2.60
CA LEU A 129 -18.57 17.16 3.12
C LEU A 129 -17.09 17.46 2.83
N ILE A 130 -16.78 17.95 1.62
CA ILE A 130 -15.42 18.36 1.24
C ILE A 130 -14.95 19.57 2.06
N GLU A 131 -15.82 20.55 2.32
CA GLU A 131 -15.49 21.70 3.18
C GLU A 131 -15.19 21.28 4.62
N LEU A 132 -16.00 20.39 5.19
CA LEU A 132 -15.74 19.80 6.50
C LEU A 132 -14.40 19.04 6.52
N LEU A 133 -14.14 18.25 5.48
CA LEU A 133 -12.88 17.52 5.34
C LEU A 133 -11.67 18.46 5.28
N ARG A 134 -11.78 19.58 4.56
CA ARG A 134 -10.75 20.64 4.52
C ARG A 134 -10.52 21.26 5.90
N ALA A 135 -11.60 21.55 6.64
CA ALA A 135 -11.49 22.10 7.99
C ALA A 135 -10.80 21.11 8.95
N CYS A 136 -11.19 19.83 8.92
CA CYS A 136 -10.53 18.77 9.70
C CYS A 136 -9.04 18.64 9.35
N LEU A 137 -8.70 18.70 8.07
CA LEU A 137 -7.31 18.63 7.58
C LEU A 137 -6.49 19.83 8.06
N GLN A 138 -7.03 21.04 8.02
CA GLN A 138 -6.35 22.23 8.54
C GLN A 138 -6.11 22.14 10.05
N GLU A 139 -7.09 21.65 10.82
CA GLU A 139 -6.93 21.41 12.26
C GLU A 139 -5.92 20.29 12.56
N LEU A 140 -5.85 19.27 11.71
CA LEU A 140 -4.85 18.20 11.80
C LEU A 140 -3.44 18.77 11.62
N LYS A 141 -3.22 19.58 10.56
CA LYS A 141 -1.94 20.28 10.32
C LYS A 141 -1.52 21.15 11.49
N ARG A 142 -2.44 21.96 12.04
CA ARG A 142 -2.17 22.80 13.22
C ARG A 142 -1.78 21.98 14.45
N THR A 143 -2.46 20.85 14.66
CA THR A 143 -2.17 19.96 15.79
C THR A 143 -0.79 19.31 15.64
N GLN A 144 -0.37 19.01 14.42
CA GLN A 144 0.97 18.45 14.13
C GLN A 144 2.10 19.46 14.30
N GLN A 145 1.92 20.69 13.80
CA GLN A 145 2.90 21.75 13.96
C GLN A 145 3.17 22.03 15.44
N ARG A 146 2.13 21.99 16.29
CA ARG A 146 2.26 22.14 17.75
C ARG A 146 2.97 20.97 18.43
N ALA A 147 2.92 19.78 17.83
CA ALA A 147 3.48 18.56 18.39
C ALA A 147 4.86 18.18 17.82
N ASN A 148 5.43 19.00 16.91
CA ASN A 148 6.72 18.75 16.23
C ASN A 148 6.83 17.35 15.59
N VAL A 149 5.74 16.81 15.05
CA VAL A 149 5.69 15.40 14.58
C VAL A 149 6.18 15.23 13.13
N THR A 150 6.16 16.28 12.29
CA THR A 150 6.50 16.19 10.85
C THR A 150 7.11 17.45 10.25
N ASP A 151 8.20 17.30 9.48
CA ASP A 151 8.91 18.39 8.78
C ASP A 151 8.37 18.72 7.37
N SER A 152 7.48 17.90 6.81
CA SER A 152 6.97 18.08 5.44
C SER A 152 5.44 18.23 5.39
N ASP A 153 4.97 19.44 5.10
CA ASP A 153 3.57 19.79 4.83
C ASP A 153 3.03 19.22 3.50
N SER A 154 3.92 18.62 2.68
CA SER A 154 3.64 18.13 1.33
C SER A 154 2.64 16.98 1.26
N ASP A 155 2.56 16.15 2.31
CA ASP A 155 1.81 14.89 2.26
C ASP A 155 0.34 15.04 2.68
N LEU A 156 -0.01 16.21 3.21
CA LEU A 156 -1.34 16.53 3.72
C LEU A 156 -2.08 17.43 2.75
N THR A 157 -2.35 16.91 1.56
CA THR A 157 -3.22 17.55 0.56
C THR A 157 -4.62 16.92 0.61
N LEU A 158 -5.62 17.67 0.14
CA LEU A 158 -6.98 17.14 0.04
C LEU A 158 -7.03 15.90 -0.87
N GLU A 159 -6.29 15.93 -1.97
CA GLU A 159 -6.18 14.84 -2.93
C GLU A 159 -5.62 13.57 -2.27
N ALA A 160 -4.59 13.71 -1.44
CA ALA A 160 -4.03 12.60 -0.69
C ALA A 160 -5.05 12.04 0.32
N VAL A 161 -5.76 12.89 1.06
CA VAL A 161 -6.77 12.46 2.05
C VAL A 161 -7.89 11.65 1.41
N LEU A 162 -8.36 12.04 0.23
CA LEU A 162 -9.41 11.34 -0.51
C LEU A 162 -8.99 9.92 -0.93
N GLN A 163 -7.69 9.62 -1.00
CA GLN A 163 -7.23 8.30 -1.38
C GLN A 163 -7.54 7.23 -0.31
N PRO A 164 -7.93 6.00 -0.69
CA PRO A 164 -8.19 4.91 0.26
C PRO A 164 -6.98 4.57 1.15
N TRP A 165 -5.76 4.72 0.62
CA TRP A 165 -4.53 4.34 1.33
C TRP A 165 -4.09 5.37 2.39
N PHE A 166 -4.70 6.56 2.43
CA PHE A 166 -4.24 7.67 3.26
C PHE A 166 -4.14 7.29 4.74
N GLU A 167 -5.21 6.78 5.33
CA GLU A 167 -5.30 6.53 6.77
C GLU A 167 -4.28 5.49 7.26
N ASP A 168 -4.12 4.40 6.51
CA ASP A 168 -3.17 3.33 6.84
C ASP A 168 -1.73 3.80 6.66
N ASN A 169 -1.42 4.51 5.56
CA ASN A 169 -0.09 5.07 5.35
C ASN A 169 0.27 6.10 6.43
N TYR A 170 -0.69 6.95 6.77
CA TYR A 170 -0.50 8.02 7.74
C TYR A 170 -0.32 7.50 9.17
N ARG A 171 -1.13 6.50 9.57
CA ARG A 171 -0.94 5.78 10.84
C ARG A 171 0.45 5.14 10.90
N ARG A 172 0.88 4.44 9.85
CA ARG A 172 2.21 3.82 9.76
C ARG A 172 3.34 4.85 9.87
N LYS A 173 3.21 6.00 9.20
CA LYS A 173 4.19 7.10 9.29
C LYS A 173 4.33 7.59 10.72
N ILE A 174 3.23 7.74 11.45
CA ILE A 174 3.23 8.19 12.85
C ILE A 174 3.80 7.12 13.78
N GLU A 175 3.41 5.86 13.62
CA GLU A 175 3.93 4.72 14.39
C GLU A 175 5.43 4.47 14.17
N SER A 176 5.94 4.77 12.99
CA SER A 176 7.39 4.67 12.72
C SER A 176 8.21 5.76 13.42
N ARG A 177 7.58 6.90 13.73
CA ARG A 177 8.24 8.08 14.34
C ARG A 177 8.03 8.15 15.85
N ASN A 178 6.84 7.82 16.32
CA ASN A 178 6.49 7.76 17.73
C ASN A 178 6.54 6.29 18.15
N ALA A 179 7.25 5.97 19.24
CA ALA A 179 7.44 4.61 19.72
C ALA A 179 6.10 3.83 19.92
N SER A 180 4.97 4.54 20.06
CA SER A 180 3.63 3.98 19.89
C SER A 180 2.59 5.02 19.43
N PHE A 181 1.54 4.58 18.72
CA PHE A 181 0.37 5.41 18.38
C PHE A 181 -0.37 5.94 19.62
N ASP A 182 -0.10 5.38 20.80
CA ASP A 182 -0.70 5.79 22.06
C ASP A 182 -0.12 7.07 22.66
N GLN A 183 1.06 7.48 22.22
CA GLN A 183 1.68 8.74 22.62
C GLN A 183 1.12 9.94 21.83
N VAL A 184 0.22 9.69 20.88
CA VAL A 184 -0.38 10.73 20.03
C VAL A 184 -1.54 11.41 20.76
N PRO A 185 -1.68 12.76 20.70
CA PRO A 185 -2.75 13.48 21.38
C PRO A 185 -4.15 12.96 21.03
N LEU A 186 -5.05 12.88 22.02
CA LEU A 186 -6.44 12.44 21.81
C LEU A 186 -7.18 13.26 20.75
N LYS A 187 -6.93 14.58 20.68
CA LYS A 187 -7.50 15.46 19.65
C LYS A 187 -7.12 14.99 18.24
N PHE A 188 -5.89 14.54 18.05
CA PHE A 188 -5.40 14.04 16.77
C PHE A 188 -6.08 12.72 16.39
N LYS A 189 -6.18 11.77 17.33
CA LYS A 189 -6.88 10.50 17.11
C LYS A 189 -8.36 10.73 16.72
N ARG A 190 -9.03 11.70 17.36
CA ARG A 190 -10.40 12.11 17.02
C ARG A 190 -10.49 12.68 15.60
N LEU A 191 -9.63 13.64 15.25
CA LEU A 191 -9.60 14.24 13.91
C LEU A 191 -9.37 13.21 12.80
N LEU A 192 -8.49 12.23 13.01
CA LEU A 192 -8.24 11.17 12.04
C LEU A 192 -9.49 10.28 11.85
N ASN A 193 -10.19 9.95 12.94
CA ASN A 193 -11.44 9.21 12.88
C ASN A 193 -12.57 10.01 12.22
N ASP A 194 -12.63 11.33 12.45
CA ASP A 194 -13.59 12.21 11.79
C ASP A 194 -13.34 12.27 10.28
N ILE A 195 -12.07 12.37 9.86
CA ILE A 195 -11.66 12.26 8.44
C ILE A 195 -12.11 10.93 7.82
N SER A 196 -11.86 9.81 8.50
CA SER A 196 -12.31 8.48 8.03
C SER A 196 -13.83 8.42 7.86
N ARG A 197 -14.59 8.97 8.81
CA ARG A 197 -16.07 9.00 8.75
C ARG A 197 -16.57 9.89 7.60
N LEU A 198 -16.00 11.08 7.42
CA LEU A 198 -16.36 11.98 6.32
C LEU A 198 -16.11 11.32 4.95
N LYS A 199 -15.03 10.56 4.81
CA LYS A 199 -14.76 9.77 3.60
C LYS A 199 -15.79 8.66 3.39
N GLN A 200 -16.19 7.97 4.46
CA GLN A 200 -17.26 6.97 4.38
C GLN A 200 -18.59 7.60 3.92
N PHE A 201 -18.93 8.81 4.38
CA PHE A 201 -20.11 9.51 3.87
C PHE A 201 -19.98 9.92 2.41
N LEU A 202 -18.80 10.36 1.97
CA LEU A 202 -18.56 10.65 0.55
C LEU A 202 -18.74 9.40 -0.31
N SER A 203 -18.22 8.23 0.12
CA SER A 203 -18.46 6.97 -0.57
C SER A 203 -19.93 6.53 -0.54
N SER A 204 -20.59 6.67 0.61
CA SER A 204 -22.01 6.34 0.79
C SER A 204 -22.92 7.21 -0.10
N LEU A 205 -22.56 8.48 -0.31
CA LEU A 205 -23.30 9.38 -1.21
C LEU A 205 -23.28 8.89 -2.67
N GLU A 206 -22.22 8.20 -3.09
CA GLU A 206 -22.06 7.70 -4.47
C GLU A 206 -22.63 6.30 -4.66
N ILE A 207 -22.60 5.46 -3.62
CA ILE A 207 -22.94 4.02 -3.68
C ILE A 207 -24.35 3.72 -3.17
N ASP A 208 -24.80 4.38 -2.10
CA ASP A 208 -26.04 4.04 -1.40
C ASP A 208 -27.25 4.80 -1.96
N ASP A 209 -28.45 4.27 -1.69
CA ASP A 209 -29.69 4.98 -1.96
C ASP A 209 -29.91 6.13 -0.96
N GLY A 210 -30.66 7.16 -1.38
CA GLY A 210 -30.85 8.37 -0.58
C GLY A 210 -31.47 8.13 0.80
N LYS A 211 -32.26 7.06 0.99
CA LYS A 211 -32.84 6.72 2.31
C LYS A 211 -31.78 6.11 3.24
N SER A 212 -30.96 5.20 2.74
CA SER A 212 -29.85 4.62 3.52
C SER A 212 -28.83 5.70 3.89
N PHE A 213 -28.49 6.61 2.96
CA PHE A 213 -27.64 7.75 3.25
C PHE A 213 -28.22 8.64 4.36
N ALA A 214 -29.49 9.01 4.27
CA ALA A 214 -30.15 9.82 5.31
C ALA A 214 -30.12 9.14 6.68
N LYS A 215 -30.37 7.82 6.72
CA LYS A 215 -30.26 7.02 7.95
C LYS A 215 -28.85 7.00 8.52
N ASN A 216 -27.83 6.86 7.67
CA ASN A 216 -26.42 6.88 8.07
C ASN A 216 -26.03 8.23 8.67
N VAL A 217 -26.56 9.33 8.14
CA VAL A 217 -26.38 10.68 8.70
C VAL A 217 -27.15 10.85 10.01
N ASP A 218 -28.39 10.34 10.11
CA ASP A 218 -29.20 10.44 11.33
C ASP A 218 -28.62 9.64 12.50
N ILE A 219 -27.89 8.54 12.25
CA ILE A 219 -27.18 7.78 13.30
C ILE A 219 -26.12 8.64 14.04
N LEU A 220 -25.70 9.76 13.46
CA LEU A 220 -24.75 10.69 14.09
C LEU A 220 -25.40 11.75 14.97
N ARG A 221 -26.72 11.93 14.91
CA ARG A 221 -27.46 12.85 15.80
C ARG A 221 -27.62 12.25 17.19
#